data_AF-B5H681-F1
#
_entry.id   AF-B5H681-F1
#
_cell.length_a   1.000
_cell.length_b   1.000
_cell.length_c   1.000
_cell.angle_alpha   90.00
_cell.angle_beta   90.00
_cell.angle_gamma   90.00
#
_symmetry.space_group_name_H-M   'P 1'
#
loop_
_entity.id
_entity.type
_entity.pdbx_description
1 polymer ?
#
loop_
_entity_poly.entity_id
_entity_poly.type
_entity_poly.pdbx_seq_one_letter_code
_entity_poly.pdbx_strand_id
1 'polypeptide(L)'
;MAWDEWEQVKAASAASGSATRLNQLAASGSGSGSDLTVHDNVLGKLGDMARSLHGQLATDGDHARVATFEASNDLFNGGLDMGAGLLEVHDAWNTKLRTLREACGHISNHLDHSRSTHAAEEKKIVLGMQDADGRTMTVSRIYDQFT
;
A
#
# COMPACT_ATOMS: atom_id res chain seq x y z
N MET A 1 22.11 21.51 -46.38
CA MET A 1 21.12 20.54 -46.87
C MET A 1 20.42 19.81 -45.72
N ALA A 2 21.11 19.08 -44.83
CA ALA A 2 20.44 18.42 -43.69
C ALA A 2 19.86 19.38 -42.61
N TRP A 3 20.33 20.63 -42.57
CA TRP A 3 19.92 21.62 -41.56
C TRP A 3 18.55 22.26 -41.88
N ASP A 4 18.28 22.52 -43.16
CA ASP A 4 16.99 23.09 -43.61
C ASP A 4 15.85 22.09 -43.45
N GLU A 5 16.13 20.79 -43.66
CA GLU A 5 15.18 19.71 -43.38
C GLU A 5 14.85 19.61 -41.89
N TRP A 6 15.83 19.87 -41.02
CA TRP A 6 15.65 19.85 -39.56
C TRP A 6 14.77 21.01 -39.06
N GLU A 7 14.91 22.20 -39.65
CA GLU A 7 14.05 23.34 -39.34
C GLU A 7 12.61 23.13 -39.84
N GLN A 8 12.43 22.53 -41.02
CA GLN A 8 11.10 22.22 -41.55
C GLN A 8 10.35 21.20 -40.67
N VAL A 9 11.04 20.17 -40.16
CA VAL A 9 10.45 19.17 -39.26
C VAL A 9 10.03 19.78 -37.92
N LYS A 10 10.81 20.71 -37.36
CA LYS A 10 10.44 21.46 -36.15
C LYS A 10 9.21 22.33 -36.36
N ALA A 11 9.18 23.10 -37.45
CA ALA A 11 8.05 23.98 -37.77
C ALA A 11 6.76 23.16 -37.99
N ALA A 12 6.86 22.01 -38.68
CA ALA A 12 5.73 21.10 -38.88
C ALA A 12 5.23 20.47 -37.57
N SER A 13 6.14 20.13 -36.64
CA SER A 13 5.78 19.58 -35.33
C SER A 13 5.16 20.61 -34.39
N ALA A 14 5.60 21.87 -34.46
CA ALA A 14 5.01 22.97 -33.71
C ALA A 14 3.62 23.36 -34.25
N ALA A 15 3.44 23.37 -35.57
CA ALA A 15 2.15 23.65 -36.22
C ALA A 15 1.12 22.52 -36.02
N SER A 16 1.59 21.27 -35.88
CA SER A 16 0.72 20.10 -35.67
C SER A 16 0.25 19.93 -34.23
N GLY A 17 0.63 20.82 -33.31
CA GLY A 17 0.20 20.83 -31.91
C GLY A 17 0.37 19.46 -31.27
N SER A 18 1.55 19.18 -30.70
CA SER A 18 1.81 17.93 -29.98
C SER A 18 0.86 17.80 -28.79
N ALA A 19 -0.36 17.30 -29.05
CA ALA A 19 -1.29 16.89 -28.05
C ALA A 19 -0.75 15.58 -27.50
N THR A 20 -0.20 15.64 -26.29
CA THR A 20 0.05 14.47 -25.46
C THR A 20 -1.25 13.69 -25.36
N ARG A 21 -1.38 12.63 -26.17
CA ARG A 21 -2.46 11.65 -26.02
C ARG A 21 -2.15 10.81 -24.80
N LEU A 22 -2.55 11.32 -23.64
CA LEU A 22 -2.76 10.48 -22.46
C LEU A 22 -3.90 9.53 -22.82
N ASN A 23 -3.66 8.23 -22.79
CA ASN A 23 -4.72 7.22 -22.87
C ASN A 23 -5.60 7.37 -21.62
N GLN A 24 -6.54 8.30 -21.65
CA GLN A 24 -7.55 8.43 -20.61
C GLN A 24 -8.79 7.65 -21.05
N LEU A 25 -9.27 6.82 -20.14
CA LEU A 25 -10.61 6.24 -20.20
C LEU A 25 -11.61 7.38 -20.43
N ALA A 26 -12.62 7.16 -21.28
CA ALA A 26 -13.64 8.16 -21.55
C ALA A 26 -14.14 8.75 -20.22
N ALA A 27 -14.28 10.08 -20.18
CA ALA A 27 -14.85 10.80 -19.04
C ALA A 27 -16.32 10.41 -18.87
N SER A 28 -16.54 9.21 -18.33
CA SER A 28 -17.75 8.87 -17.62
C SER A 28 -17.86 9.91 -16.50
N GLY A 29 -19.00 10.60 -16.49
CA GLY A 29 -19.23 11.86 -15.80
C GLY A 29 -18.60 11.92 -14.41
N SER A 30 -18.13 13.11 -14.05
CA SER A 30 -17.63 13.51 -12.73
C SER A 30 -17.93 12.45 -11.69
N GLY A 31 -16.95 11.57 -11.44
CA GLY A 31 -17.03 10.68 -10.30
C GLY A 31 -17.28 11.59 -9.12
N SER A 32 -18.50 11.52 -8.58
CA SER A 32 -18.86 12.13 -7.30
C SER A 32 -17.67 11.91 -6.41
N GLY A 33 -16.98 13.00 -6.06
CA GLY A 33 -15.76 12.94 -5.27
C GLY A 33 -16.05 12.09 -4.06
N SER A 34 -15.54 10.85 -4.07
CA SER A 34 -15.46 10.08 -2.86
C SER A 34 -14.64 10.97 -1.93
N ASP A 35 -15.26 11.41 -0.85
CA ASP A 35 -14.57 12.06 0.23
C ASP A 35 -13.58 11.03 0.79
N LEU A 36 -12.38 10.98 0.21
CA LEU A 36 -11.29 10.10 0.63
C LEU A 36 -10.67 10.67 1.91
N THR A 37 -11.51 10.90 2.92
CA THR A 37 -11.07 11.30 4.26
C THR A 37 -10.45 10.09 4.94
N VAL A 38 -9.12 10.13 5.06
CA VAL A 38 -8.35 9.13 5.80
C VAL A 38 -8.48 9.40 7.30
N HIS A 39 -9.02 8.44 8.03
CA HIS A 39 -9.19 8.55 9.47
C HIS A 39 -8.05 7.79 10.19
N ASP A 40 -7.13 8.52 10.82
CA ASP A 40 -5.94 7.95 11.49
C ASP A 40 -6.30 6.87 12.51
N ASN A 41 -7.37 7.06 13.29
CA ASN A 41 -7.83 6.11 14.28
C ASN A 41 -8.32 4.79 13.67
N VAL A 42 -8.91 4.82 12.47
CA VAL A 42 -9.39 3.62 11.76
C VAL A 42 -8.19 2.87 11.19
N LEU A 43 -7.23 3.58 10.57
CA LEU A 43 -5.99 2.96 10.08
C LEU A 43 -5.20 2.32 11.23
N GLY A 44 -5.11 3.00 12.38
CA GLY A 44 -4.44 2.47 13.58
C GLY A 44 -5.09 1.18 14.06
N LYS A 45 -6.42 1.18 14.24
CA LYS A 45 -7.17 -0.02 14.63
C LYS A 45 -6.99 -1.17 13.65
N LEU A 46 -6.97 -0.89 12.35
CA LEU A 46 -6.77 -1.92 11.33
C LEU A 46 -5.34 -2.48 11.35
N GLY A 47 -4.35 -1.61 11.56
CA GLY A 47 -2.95 -2.02 11.77
C GLY A 47 -2.81 -2.92 12.99
N ASP A 48 -3.41 -2.55 14.12
CA ASP A 48 -3.40 -3.34 15.35
C ASP A 48 -4.06 -4.71 15.17
N MET A 49 -5.20 -4.78 14.46
CA MET A 49 -5.85 -6.04 14.13
C MET A 49 -4.96 -6.93 13.25
N ALA A 50 -4.32 -6.36 12.22
CA ALA A 50 -3.39 -7.10 11.37
C ALA A 50 -2.18 -7.60 12.17
N ARG A 51 -1.66 -6.80 13.09
CA ARG A 51 -0.56 -7.18 13.99
C ARG A 51 -0.96 -8.31 14.94
N SER A 52 -2.16 -8.24 15.51
CA SER A 52 -2.72 -9.29 16.37
C SER A 52 -2.84 -10.61 15.59
N LEU A 53 -3.43 -10.56 14.39
CA LEU A 53 -3.54 -11.74 13.52
C LEU A 53 -2.17 -12.32 13.17
N HIS A 54 -1.18 -11.48 12.82
CA HIS A 54 0.19 -11.94 12.59
C HIS A 54 0.75 -12.70 13.81
N GLY A 55 0.50 -12.21 15.03
CA GLY A 55 0.91 -12.87 16.27
C GLY A 55 0.21 -14.21 16.49
N GLN A 56 -1.11 -14.25 16.39
CA GLN A 56 -1.91 -15.47 16.56
C GLN A 56 -1.58 -16.53 15.51
N LEU A 57 -1.35 -16.14 14.25
CA LEU A 57 -0.89 -17.07 13.22
C LEU A 57 0.49 -17.65 13.55
N ALA A 58 1.38 -16.87 14.17
CA ALA A 58 2.71 -17.34 14.56
C ALA A 58 2.69 -18.33 15.74
N THR A 59 1.69 -18.27 16.61
CA THR A 59 1.56 -19.16 17.77
C THR A 59 0.58 -20.29 17.50
N ASP A 60 -0.68 -19.94 17.26
CA ASP A 60 -1.80 -20.87 17.23
C ASP A 60 -1.80 -21.65 15.90
N GLY A 61 -1.40 -20.99 14.82
CA GLY A 61 -1.25 -21.63 13.51
C GLY A 61 -0.08 -22.63 13.46
N ASP A 62 1.01 -22.38 14.20
CA ASP A 62 2.20 -23.26 14.23
C ASP A 62 2.10 -24.38 15.27
N HIS A 63 1.13 -24.30 16.19
CA HIS A 63 1.01 -25.20 17.35
C HIS A 63 1.09 -26.69 16.97
N ALA A 64 0.38 -27.12 15.93
CA ALA A 64 0.32 -28.53 15.56
C ALA A 64 1.49 -29.01 14.69
N ARG A 65 2.44 -28.14 14.31
CA ARG A 65 3.45 -28.44 13.28
C ARG A 65 4.27 -29.69 13.61
N VAL A 66 4.89 -29.73 14.78
CA VAL A 66 5.76 -30.85 15.20
C VAL A 66 4.95 -32.14 15.35
N ALA A 67 3.83 -32.09 16.08
CA ALA A 67 3.00 -33.27 16.33
C ALA A 67 2.42 -33.86 15.03
N THR A 68 2.02 -33.02 14.07
CA THR A 68 1.49 -33.48 12.78
C THR A 68 2.59 -34.13 11.94
N PHE A 69 3.81 -33.55 11.94
CA PHE A 69 4.96 -34.14 11.25
C PHE A 69 5.35 -35.50 11.85
N GLU A 70 5.44 -35.59 13.18
CA GLU A 70 5.74 -36.85 13.88
C GLU A 70 4.68 -37.92 13.58
N ALA A 71 3.39 -37.57 13.70
CA ALA A 71 2.30 -38.48 13.36
C ALA A 71 2.36 -38.94 11.90
N SER A 72 2.72 -38.06 10.96
CA SER A 72 2.87 -38.42 9.55
C SER A 72 3.97 -39.49 9.34
N ASN A 73 5.11 -39.34 10.03
CA ASN A 73 6.21 -40.28 9.96
C ASN A 73 5.86 -41.62 10.62
N ASP A 74 5.21 -41.60 11.79
CA ASP A 74 4.81 -42.81 12.50
C ASP A 74 3.81 -43.63 11.68
N LEU A 75 2.82 -42.98 11.07
CA LEU A 75 1.85 -43.64 10.19
C LEU A 75 2.54 -44.23 8.95
N PHE A 76 3.44 -43.46 8.32
CA PHE A 76 4.18 -43.91 7.15
C PHE A 76 5.07 -45.12 7.47
N ASN A 77 5.85 -45.05 8.56
CA ASN A 77 6.70 -46.15 9.01
C ASN A 77 5.89 -47.37 9.50
N GLY A 78 4.64 -47.16 9.94
CA GLY A 78 3.67 -48.20 10.23
C GLY A 78 3.07 -48.88 9.00
N GLY A 79 3.45 -48.47 7.78
CA GLY A 79 2.96 -49.03 6.51
C GLY A 79 1.60 -48.49 6.09
N LEU A 80 1.16 -47.36 6.66
CA LEU A 80 -0.11 -46.72 6.30
C LEU A 80 0.14 -45.58 5.29
N ASP A 81 -0.42 -45.71 4.09
CA ASP A 81 -0.33 -44.71 3.01
C ASP A 81 -0.81 -43.32 3.44
N MET A 82 -1.72 -43.26 4.42
CA MET A 82 -2.21 -42.00 5.00
C MET A 82 -1.09 -41.14 5.60
N GLY A 83 0.03 -41.72 6.03
CA GLY A 83 1.18 -40.97 6.53
C GLY A 83 1.75 -40.00 5.48
N ALA A 84 1.88 -40.43 4.23
CA ALA A 84 2.35 -39.56 3.14
C ALA A 84 1.35 -38.43 2.83
N GLY A 85 0.05 -38.74 2.83
CA GLY A 85 -0.99 -37.73 2.65
C GLY A 85 -1.04 -36.71 3.80
N LEU A 86 -0.82 -37.14 5.04
CA LEU A 86 -0.74 -36.24 6.20
C LEU A 86 0.48 -35.32 6.12
N LEU A 87 1.61 -35.82 5.63
CA LEU A 87 2.81 -35.01 5.39
C LEU A 87 2.58 -33.93 4.33
N GLU A 88 1.89 -34.27 3.24
CA GLU A 88 1.52 -33.29 2.20
C GLU A 88 0.63 -32.17 2.77
N VAL A 89 -0.36 -32.53 3.60
CA VAL A 89 -1.23 -31.56 4.28
C VAL A 89 -0.43 -30.69 5.25
N HIS A 90 0.48 -31.28 6.03
CA HIS A 90 1.39 -30.55 6.91
C HIS A 90 2.18 -29.48 6.13
N ASP A 91 2.81 -29.86 5.02
CA ASP A 91 3.64 -28.95 4.23
C ASP A 91 2.83 -27.85 3.55
N ALA A 92 1.64 -28.20 3.04
CA ALA A 92 0.70 -27.24 2.47
C ALA A 92 0.24 -26.23 3.53
N TRP A 93 -0.15 -26.70 4.73
CA TRP A 93 -0.55 -25.84 5.84
C TRP A 93 0.55 -24.85 6.21
N ASN A 94 1.77 -25.32 6.44
CA ASN A 94 2.92 -24.46 6.79
C ASN A 94 3.16 -23.39 5.72
N THR A 95 3.04 -23.75 4.44
CA THR A 95 3.19 -22.82 3.33
C THR A 95 2.12 -21.73 3.37
N LYS A 96 0.84 -22.10 3.53
CA LYS A 96 -0.27 -21.13 3.57
C LYS A 96 -0.22 -20.26 4.82
N LEU A 97 0.13 -20.84 5.96
CA LEU A 97 0.30 -20.11 7.22
C LEU A 97 1.36 -19.02 7.08
N ARG A 98 2.52 -19.36 6.49
CA ARG A 98 3.58 -18.40 6.23
C ARG A 98 3.11 -17.25 5.32
N THR A 99 2.43 -17.57 4.21
CA THR A 99 1.89 -16.55 3.30
C THR A 99 0.91 -15.61 4.01
N LEU A 100 -0.02 -16.14 4.79
CA LEU A 100 -0.99 -15.33 5.54
C LEU A 100 -0.30 -14.45 6.58
N ARG A 101 0.66 -15.01 7.31
CA ARG A 101 1.43 -14.28 8.31
C ARG A 101 2.24 -13.14 7.67
N GLU A 102 2.95 -13.41 6.58
CA GLU A 102 3.68 -12.37 5.81
C GLU A 102 2.71 -11.26 5.36
N ALA A 103 1.56 -11.62 4.78
CA ALA A 103 0.55 -10.65 4.36
C ALA A 103 0.04 -9.78 5.53
N CYS A 104 -0.28 -10.36 6.69
CA CYS A 104 -0.68 -9.59 7.87
C CYS A 104 0.44 -8.64 8.36
N GLY A 105 1.70 -9.10 8.32
CA GLY A 105 2.86 -8.26 8.62
C GLY A 105 3.01 -7.09 7.64
N HIS A 106 2.86 -7.34 6.34
CA HIS A 106 2.89 -6.31 5.31
C HIS A 106 1.78 -5.28 5.47
N ILE A 107 0.54 -5.72 5.75
CA ILE A 107 -0.60 -4.83 5.97
C ILE A 107 -0.36 -3.94 7.19
N SER A 108 0.06 -4.52 8.33
CA SER A 108 0.39 -3.76 9.55
C SER A 108 1.45 -2.70 9.26
N ASN A 109 2.57 -3.09 8.66
CA ASN A 109 3.67 -2.18 8.36
C ASN A 109 3.26 -1.07 7.38
N HIS A 110 2.45 -1.40 6.37
CA HIS A 110 1.98 -0.42 5.39
C HIS A 110 1.06 0.62 6.03
N LEU A 111 0.13 0.20 6.89
CA LEU A 111 -0.78 1.11 7.58
C LEU A 111 -0.04 2.01 8.56
N ASP A 112 0.92 1.47 9.32
CA ASP A 112 1.78 2.27 10.20
C ASP A 112 2.59 3.30 9.39
N HIS A 113 3.10 2.91 8.23
CA HIS A 113 3.79 3.81 7.33
C HIS A 113 2.86 4.94 6.83
N SER A 114 1.68 4.62 6.30
CA SER A 114 0.71 5.61 5.83
C SER A 114 0.36 6.63 6.93
N ARG A 115 0.12 6.18 8.16
CA ARG A 115 -0.16 7.06 9.30
C ARG A 115 1.02 7.98 9.62
N SER A 116 2.22 7.44 9.69
CA SER A 116 3.43 8.22 9.99
C SER A 116 3.71 9.28 8.93
N THR A 117 3.50 8.95 7.66
CA THR A 117 3.68 9.86 6.53
C THR A 117 2.65 10.98 6.57
N HIS A 118 1.36 10.67 6.73
CA HIS A 118 0.33 11.71 6.85
C HIS A 118 0.56 12.63 8.06
N ALA A 119 0.97 12.08 9.20
CA ALA A 119 1.30 12.91 10.37
C ALA A 119 2.52 13.82 10.12
N ALA A 120 3.50 13.38 9.34
CA ALA A 120 4.65 14.20 8.95
C ALA A 120 4.27 15.28 7.94
N GLU A 121 3.41 14.95 6.97
CA GLU A 121 2.88 15.89 5.98
C GLU A 121 2.03 16.98 6.64
N GLU A 122 1.15 16.62 7.58
CA GLU A 122 0.34 17.58 8.34
C GLU A 122 1.23 18.58 9.09
N LYS A 123 2.28 18.10 9.77
CA LYS A 123 3.26 18.98 10.43
C LYS A 123 3.94 19.93 9.43
N LYS A 124 4.30 19.43 8.24
CA LYS A 124 4.92 20.25 7.18
C LYS A 124 3.96 21.31 6.67
N ILE A 125 2.68 21.00 6.49
CA ILE A 125 1.64 21.94 6.08
C ILE A 125 1.46 23.02 7.15
N VAL A 126 1.28 22.63 8.41
CA VAL A 126 1.11 23.58 9.54
C VAL A 126 2.31 24.53 9.65
N LEU A 127 3.54 24.02 9.54
CA LEU A 127 4.75 24.86 9.55
C LEU A 127 4.84 25.76 8.31
N GLY A 128 4.48 25.26 7.13
CA GLY A 128 4.44 26.07 5.90
C GLY A 128 3.35 27.14 5.91
N MET A 129 2.31 26.97 6.73
CA MET A 129 1.26 27.95 6.96
C MET A 129 1.60 28.95 8.08
N GLN A 130 2.82 28.97 8.62
CA GLN A 130 3.25 29.97 9.60
C GLN A 130 4.10 31.06 8.92
N ASP A 131 3.92 32.33 9.31
CA ASP A 131 4.81 33.42 8.86
C ASP A 131 6.17 33.39 9.59
N ALA A 132 7.07 34.31 9.25
CA ALA A 132 8.42 34.39 9.84
C ALA A 132 8.43 34.60 11.37
N ASP A 133 7.32 35.10 11.95
CA ASP A 133 7.11 35.27 13.39
C ASP A 133 6.41 34.04 14.04
N GLY A 134 6.17 32.97 13.28
CA GLY A 134 5.53 31.74 13.77
C GLY A 134 4.01 31.83 13.89
N ARG A 135 3.38 32.87 13.34
CA ARG A 135 1.91 33.05 13.39
C ARG A 135 1.24 32.31 12.24
N THR A 136 0.12 31.64 12.49
CA THR A 136 -0.68 31.01 11.44
C THR A 136 -1.17 32.04 10.41
N MET A 137 -0.78 31.86 9.16
CA MET A 137 -1.18 32.69 8.03
C MET A 137 -2.66 32.41 7.72
N THR A 138 -3.53 33.38 7.98
CA THR A 138 -4.94 33.32 7.58
C THR A 138 -5.09 33.52 6.08
N VAL A 139 -5.92 32.69 5.43
CA VAL A 139 -6.23 32.71 3.98
C VAL A 139 -6.62 34.12 3.47
N SER A 140 -7.20 34.95 4.34
CA SER A 140 -7.67 36.30 4.01
C SER A 140 -6.59 37.38 3.82
N ARG A 141 -5.30 37.13 4.09
CA ARG A 141 -4.24 38.13 3.83
C ARG A 141 -4.02 38.45 2.35
N ILE A 142 -4.58 37.65 1.44
CA ILE A 142 -4.61 37.94 0.00
C ILE A 142 -5.31 39.29 -0.25
N TYR A 143 -6.33 39.65 0.55
CA TYR A 143 -7.03 40.92 0.40
C TYR A 143 -6.22 42.13 0.90
N ASP A 144 -5.31 41.94 1.85
CA ASP A 144 -4.46 43.01 2.39
C ASP A 144 -3.35 43.45 1.41
N GLN A 145 -3.06 42.65 0.37
CA GLN A 145 -2.04 42.93 -0.64
C GLN A 145 -2.57 43.75 -1.84
N PHE A 146 -3.88 44.04 -1.88
CA PHE A 146 -4.54 44.78 -2.97
C PHE A 146 -5.03 46.19 -2.57
N THR A 147 -4.56 46.72 -1.44
CA THR A 147 -4.78 48.10 -0.99
C THR A 147 -3.46 48.81 -0.75
#